data_AF-A0A7K6PDN7-F1
#
_entry.id   AF-A0A7K6PDN7-F1
#
_cell.length_a   1.000
_cell.length_b   1.000
_cell.length_c   1.000
_cell.angle_alpha   90.00
_cell.angle_beta   90.00
_cell.angle_gamma   90.00
#
_symmetry.space_group_name_H-M   'P 1'
#
loop_
_entity.id
_entity.type
_entity.pdbx_description
1 polymer ?
#
loop_
_entity_poly.entity_id
_entity_poly.type
_entity_poly.pdbx_seq_one_letter_code
_entity_poly.pdbx_strand_id
1 'polypeptide(L)'
;FAMGIEFREGSLVINSKNQQRLKKGMVFSINVGLSELSNKEGKRPEERTYALFIGDTVMVDEDGPAVVLTSVKKKVKNVGIFLKNEDEDEEEPDKDAAEDLLGRSSRAALLTERTRNELTAEEKRRAHQKELATQLNEDARRRLTEQRGEQQTQKARKSNVSYKSAALLPKEPHVREMKIYIDKKYESVIMPVFGIATPFHIATIKNISMSVEGDYTYLRINFFCPGSALGRNEGNIFPNPEATFVKEITYRASNLKPPGESTVPASNLQNAFRIIKEVQKRYKTREAEEKEKEGIVKQDSLVINLNRSNPKLKDLYIRPNIAQKRMQGALEAHVNGFRFTSVRGDKVDILYNNIKHAVFQPCDGEMIIVLHFHLKNAIMFGKKRHTDVQFYTEVGEITTDLGKHQHMHDRDDLYAEQMEREMRHKLKTAFKNFIEKVEALTKEELEFEVPFRELGFNGAPYRSTCLLQPTSSALVNCTEWPPFVVTLDEVELIHFERVQFHLKNFDLVIVYKDYARKVTMINAIPVASLDPIKEWL
;
A
#
# COMPACT_ATOMS: atom_id res chain seq x y z
N PHE A 1 -15.87 21.77 27.14
CA PHE A 1 -14.68 22.40 26.50
C PHE A 1 -15.13 23.63 25.74
N ALA A 2 -14.25 24.62 25.53
CA ALA A 2 -14.63 25.82 24.76
C ALA A 2 -14.80 25.52 23.26
N MET A 3 -15.69 26.27 22.63
CA MET A 3 -15.98 26.22 21.21
C MET A 3 -15.58 27.57 20.58
N GLY A 4 -14.87 27.52 19.46
CA GLY A 4 -14.34 28.69 18.77
C GLY A 4 -14.35 28.49 17.26
N ILE A 5 -13.25 28.85 16.58
CA ILE A 5 -13.07 28.56 15.13
C ILE A 5 -13.01 27.04 14.91
N GLU A 6 -12.35 26.33 15.81
CA GLU A 6 -12.36 24.87 15.85
C GLU A 6 -13.50 24.35 16.74
N PHE A 7 -14.03 23.18 16.39
CA PHE A 7 -15.11 22.54 17.15
C PHE A 7 -14.73 22.29 18.61
N ARG A 8 -13.45 21.99 18.89
CA ARG A 8 -12.94 21.76 20.24
C ARG A 8 -11.61 22.47 20.44
N GLU A 9 -11.63 23.53 21.24
CA GLU A 9 -10.43 24.25 21.62
C GLU A 9 -9.68 23.49 22.73
N GLY A 10 -8.51 22.93 22.42
CA GLY A 10 -7.72 22.11 23.36
C GLY A 10 -7.12 22.89 24.54
N SER A 11 -6.93 24.21 24.38
CA SER A 11 -6.35 25.11 25.40
C SER A 11 -7.35 25.51 26.49
N LEU A 12 -8.66 25.39 26.23
CA LEU A 12 -9.75 25.81 27.11
C LEU A 12 -10.66 24.62 27.49
N VAL A 13 -10.03 23.49 27.84
CA VAL A 13 -10.72 22.35 28.45
C VAL A 13 -11.08 22.69 29.89
N ILE A 14 -12.34 22.43 30.28
CA ILE A 14 -12.81 22.61 31.65
C ILE A 14 -12.26 21.45 32.47
N ASN A 15 -11.16 21.68 33.20
CA ASN A 15 -10.56 20.72 34.11
C ASN A 15 -9.83 21.47 35.25
N SER A 16 -9.39 20.74 36.28
CA SER A 16 -8.71 21.32 37.45
C SER A 16 -7.36 21.98 37.15
N LYS A 17 -6.78 21.73 35.97
CA LYS A 17 -5.48 22.29 35.55
C LYS A 17 -5.63 23.62 34.80
N ASN A 18 -6.84 24.01 34.43
CA ASN A 18 -7.10 25.22 33.68
C ASN A 18 -7.31 26.41 34.62
N GLN A 19 -6.39 27.38 34.60
CA GLN A 19 -6.46 28.60 35.41
C GLN A 19 -6.96 29.83 34.65
N GLN A 20 -7.38 29.68 33.39
CA GLN A 20 -7.86 30.79 32.57
C GLN A 20 -9.21 31.31 33.08
N ARG A 21 -9.33 32.64 33.21
CA ARG A 21 -10.60 33.29 33.56
C ARG A 21 -11.52 33.34 32.35
N LEU A 22 -12.78 32.92 32.54
CA LEU A 22 -13.83 33.01 31.54
C LEU A 22 -14.14 34.47 31.22
N LYS A 23 -14.38 34.79 29.95
CA LYS A 23 -14.73 36.13 29.47
C LYS A 23 -16.10 36.11 28.79
N LYS A 24 -16.78 37.26 28.80
CA LYS A 24 -18.04 37.47 28.09
C LYS A 24 -17.93 37.03 26.63
N GLY A 25 -18.95 36.32 26.14
CA GLY A 25 -19.05 35.87 24.75
C GLY A 25 -18.30 34.56 24.45
N MET A 26 -17.61 33.97 25.42
CA MET A 26 -17.05 32.63 25.26
C MET A 26 -18.17 31.58 25.27
N VAL A 27 -18.09 30.59 24.37
CA VAL A 27 -19.07 29.51 24.25
C VAL A 27 -18.43 28.19 24.69
N PHE A 28 -19.15 27.40 25.47
CA PHE A 28 -18.70 26.12 25.99
C PHE A 28 -19.73 25.03 25.73
N SER A 29 -19.25 23.86 25.26
CA SER A 29 -20.01 22.62 25.34
C SER A 29 -19.69 21.93 26.66
N ILE A 30 -20.70 21.80 27.52
CA ILE A 30 -20.63 21.15 28.84
C ILE A 30 -21.36 19.83 28.72
N ASN A 31 -20.66 18.73 29.01
CA ASN A 31 -21.24 17.40 28.98
C ASN A 31 -20.99 16.72 30.32
N VAL A 32 -22.04 16.13 30.90
CA VAL A 32 -22.03 15.41 32.16
C VAL A 32 -22.61 14.03 31.93
N GLY A 33 -21.80 13.00 32.19
CA GLY A 33 -22.22 11.60 32.16
C GLY A 33 -22.27 11.05 33.57
N LEU A 34 -23.36 10.39 33.90
CA LEU A 34 -23.59 9.65 35.13
C LEU A 34 -23.85 8.20 34.75
N SER A 35 -23.11 7.26 35.33
CA SER A 35 -23.32 5.82 35.18
C SER A 35 -23.78 5.22 36.51
N GLU A 36 -24.33 4.01 36.46
CA GLU A 36 -24.73 3.24 37.65
C GLU A 36 -25.85 3.89 38.48
N LEU A 37 -26.74 4.67 37.86
CA LEU A 37 -27.87 5.27 38.56
C LEU A 37 -28.93 4.21 38.87
N SER A 38 -29.38 4.13 40.12
CA SER A 38 -30.38 3.16 40.55
C SER A 38 -31.79 3.66 40.31
N ASN A 39 -32.59 2.90 39.55
CA ASN A 39 -34.01 3.11 39.39
C ASN A 39 -34.80 2.18 40.33
N LYS A 40 -35.42 2.76 41.35
CA LYS A 40 -36.19 2.02 42.37
C LYS A 40 -37.52 1.45 41.86
N GLU A 41 -37.99 1.91 40.70
CA GLU A 41 -39.25 1.45 40.09
C GLU A 41 -39.04 0.35 39.02
N GLY A 42 -37.79 0.00 38.71
CA GLY A 42 -37.45 -1.04 37.74
C GLY A 42 -37.79 -2.45 38.24
N LYS A 43 -38.72 -3.13 37.54
CA LYS A 43 -39.17 -4.48 37.92
C LYS A 43 -38.19 -5.55 37.48
N ARG A 44 -37.52 -5.34 36.32
CA ARG A 44 -36.49 -6.26 35.76
C ARG A 44 -35.08 -5.88 36.22
N PRO A 45 -34.13 -6.83 36.34
CA PRO A 45 -32.74 -6.55 36.74
C PRO A 45 -32.05 -5.49 35.85
N GLU A 46 -32.37 -5.52 34.55
CA GLU A 46 -31.82 -4.62 33.52
C GLU A 46 -32.39 -3.19 33.61
N GLU A 47 -33.56 -3.01 34.23
CA GLU A 47 -34.21 -1.70 34.40
C GLU A 47 -33.81 -1.00 35.70
N ARG A 48 -33.12 -1.72 36.60
CA ARG A 48 -32.71 -1.20 37.92
C ARG A 48 -31.50 -0.28 37.85
N THR A 49 -30.74 -0.33 36.76
CA THR A 49 -29.52 0.44 36.58
C THR A 49 -29.55 1.15 35.24
N TYR A 50 -29.41 2.48 35.24
CA TYR A 50 -29.37 3.28 34.03
C TYR A 50 -28.19 4.25 34.03
N ALA A 51 -27.84 4.75 32.84
CA ALA A 51 -26.86 5.81 32.67
C ALA A 51 -27.56 7.05 32.10
N LEU A 52 -27.14 8.23 32.53
CA LEU A 52 -27.68 9.51 32.09
C LEU A 52 -26.55 10.37 31.55
N PHE A 53 -26.68 10.82 30.30
CA PHE A 53 -25.73 11.74 29.69
C PHE A 53 -26.46 13.03 29.28
N ILE A 54 -26.00 14.15 29.80
CA ILE A 54 -26.57 15.47 29.54
C ILE A 54 -25.49 16.33 28.90
N GLY A 55 -25.80 16.96 27.77
CA GLY A 55 -24.91 17.86 27.07
C GLY A 55 -25.61 19.16 26.75
N ASP A 56 -25.04 20.29 27.16
CA ASP A 56 -25.54 21.63 26.84
C ASP A 56 -24.44 22.55 26.30
N THR A 57 -24.85 23.44 25.40
CA THR A 57 -24.00 24.52 24.90
C THR A 57 -24.39 25.82 25.59
N VAL A 58 -23.45 26.45 26.28
CA VAL A 58 -23.69 27.67 27.06
C VAL A 58 -22.76 28.79 26.62
N MET A 59 -23.26 30.02 26.65
CA MET A 59 -22.50 31.24 26.39
C MET A 59 -22.32 32.03 27.69
N VAL A 60 -21.09 32.45 27.97
CA VAL A 60 -20.75 33.22 29.17
C VAL A 60 -21.25 34.65 29.03
N ASP A 61 -22.06 35.10 29.98
CA ASP A 61 -22.52 36.49 30.10
C ASP A 61 -21.69 37.27 31.15
N GLU A 62 -21.78 38.59 31.15
CA GLU A 62 -20.96 39.48 31.98
C GLU A 62 -21.56 39.70 33.37
N ASP A 63 -22.89 39.85 33.47
CA ASP A 63 -23.59 40.26 34.69
C ASP A 63 -24.68 39.26 35.15
N GLY A 64 -24.64 38.01 34.68
CA GLY A 64 -25.69 37.03 34.93
C GLY A 64 -25.31 35.55 34.70
N PRO A 65 -26.26 34.62 34.92
CA PRO A 65 -26.05 33.20 34.62
C PRO A 65 -25.81 32.99 33.13
N ALA A 66 -24.97 32.00 32.78
CA ALA A 66 -24.65 31.69 31.40
C ALA A 66 -25.90 31.36 30.56
N VAL A 67 -25.97 31.89 29.34
CA VAL A 67 -27.11 31.71 28.44
C VAL A 67 -27.02 30.33 27.79
N VAL A 68 -28.04 29.49 27.99
CA VAL A 68 -28.14 28.16 27.37
C VAL A 68 -28.59 28.31 25.93
N LEU A 69 -27.79 27.80 24.99
CA LEU A 69 -28.05 27.85 23.55
C LEU A 69 -28.75 26.59 23.03
N THR A 70 -28.80 25.50 23.81
CA THR A 70 -29.51 24.27 23.46
C THR A 70 -31.04 24.44 23.56
N SER A 71 -31.69 24.96 22.53
CA SER A 71 -33.16 25.01 22.47
C SER A 71 -33.72 23.86 21.61
N VAL A 72 -34.05 22.73 22.24
CA VAL A 72 -34.61 21.56 21.55
C VAL A 72 -36.00 21.17 22.09
N LYS A 73 -36.88 20.68 21.22
CA LYS A 73 -38.23 20.18 21.55
C LYS A 73 -38.13 18.91 22.42
N LYS A 74 -38.50 19.00 23.70
CA LYS A 74 -38.32 17.97 24.74
C LYS A 74 -39.31 16.78 24.73
N LYS A 75 -40.08 16.57 23.66
CA LYS A 75 -41.03 15.44 23.61
C LYS A 75 -40.25 14.15 23.31
N VAL A 76 -40.35 13.14 24.18
CA VAL A 76 -39.61 11.85 24.09
C VAL A 76 -39.74 11.20 22.70
N LYS A 77 -40.92 11.27 22.08
CA LYS A 77 -41.15 10.77 20.71
C LYS A 77 -40.29 11.42 19.60
N ASN A 78 -39.71 12.59 19.84
CA ASN A 78 -38.90 13.32 18.87
C ASN A 78 -37.39 13.18 19.15
N VAL A 79 -36.98 12.63 20.31
CA VAL A 79 -35.59 12.65 20.80
C VAL A 79 -35.15 11.30 21.39
N GLY A 80 -36.05 10.31 21.48
CA GLY A 80 -35.75 8.97 21.98
C GLY A 80 -35.41 8.00 20.85
N ILE A 81 -34.26 7.33 20.97
CA ILE A 81 -33.90 6.16 20.17
C ILE A 81 -34.15 4.95 21.07
N PHE A 82 -35.14 4.13 20.73
CA PHE A 82 -35.44 2.91 21.45
C PHE A 82 -34.73 1.74 20.75
N LEU A 83 -33.73 1.18 21.42
CA LEU A 83 -33.06 -0.04 20.98
C LEU A 83 -34.01 -1.20 21.32
N LYS A 84 -34.61 -1.81 20.30
CA LYS A 84 -35.35 -3.07 20.47
C LYS A 84 -34.33 -4.18 20.71
N ASN A 85 -34.50 -4.94 21.79
CA ASN A 85 -33.81 -6.22 21.97
C ASN A 85 -34.47 -7.23 21.00
N GLU A 86 -33.66 -8.06 20.34
CA GLU A 86 -34.08 -8.97 19.26
C GLU A 86 -34.94 -10.18 19.73
N ASP A 87 -35.39 -10.20 21.00
CA ASP A 87 -36.07 -11.36 21.62
C ASP A 87 -37.52 -11.10 22.10
N GLU A 88 -38.17 -10.00 21.70
CA GLU A 88 -39.62 -9.81 21.91
C GLU A 88 -40.35 -9.83 20.55
N ASP A 89 -40.79 -11.04 20.18
CA ASP A 89 -41.69 -11.31 19.06
C ASP A 89 -42.99 -10.50 19.15
N GLU A 90 -43.52 -10.18 17.96
CA GLU A 90 -44.70 -9.36 17.71
C GLU A 90 -45.96 -9.85 18.46
N GLU A 91 -46.62 -8.93 19.18
CA GLU A 91 -48.07 -9.01 19.40
C GLU A 91 -48.79 -7.96 18.54
N GLU A 92 -49.83 -8.47 17.88
CA GLU A 92 -50.56 -8.04 16.68
C GLU A 92 -51.39 -6.74 16.78
N PRO A 93 -51.91 -6.25 15.63
CA PRO A 93 -52.65 -5.00 15.52
C PRO A 93 -54.11 -5.12 15.99
N ASP A 94 -54.70 -4.00 16.42
CA ASP A 94 -56.13 -3.87 16.73
C ASP A 94 -57.00 -4.36 15.56
N LYS A 95 -57.86 -5.35 15.84
CA LYS A 95 -59.01 -5.75 15.01
C LYS A 95 -60.28 -5.82 15.87
N ASP A 96 -61.28 -5.06 15.43
CA ASP A 96 -62.72 -5.32 15.55
C ASP A 96 -63.28 -5.18 14.11
N ALA A 97 -64.23 -5.97 13.58
CA ALA A 97 -64.93 -7.17 13.98
C ALA A 97 -65.63 -7.73 12.71
N ALA A 98 -65.68 -9.05 12.52
CA ALA A 98 -66.80 -9.80 11.89
C ALA A 98 -66.44 -11.30 11.72
N GLU A 99 -67.15 -12.12 12.50
CA GLU A 99 -67.70 -13.47 12.23
C GLU A 99 -66.92 -14.46 11.33
N ASP A 100 -66.45 -15.59 11.87
CA ASP A 100 -67.18 -16.81 12.31
C ASP A 100 -67.04 -17.90 11.23
N LEU A 101 -66.36 -19.01 11.56
CA LEU A 101 -66.61 -20.36 11.05
C LEU A 101 -65.52 -21.33 11.55
N LEU A 102 -65.93 -22.13 12.54
CA LEU A 102 -65.63 -23.55 12.74
C LEU A 102 -64.28 -23.98 13.33
N GLY A 103 -64.40 -24.67 14.48
CA GLY A 103 -63.64 -25.91 14.67
C GLY A 103 -62.93 -26.09 16.02
N ARG A 104 -63.70 -26.30 17.10
CA ARG A 104 -63.19 -26.85 18.37
C ARG A 104 -62.59 -28.25 18.17
N SER A 105 -61.47 -28.52 18.84
CA SER A 105 -61.20 -29.62 19.81
C SER A 105 -59.74 -30.10 19.66
N SER A 106 -58.88 -29.89 20.67
CA SER A 106 -58.60 -30.82 21.78
C SER A 106 -57.37 -31.71 21.57
N ARG A 107 -56.39 -31.49 22.46
CA ARG A 107 -55.36 -32.43 22.98
C ARG A 107 -54.28 -32.95 22.02
N ALA A 108 -53.04 -32.54 22.30
CA ALA A 108 -51.94 -33.48 22.54
C ALA A 108 -50.82 -32.76 23.32
N ALA A 109 -50.78 -33.00 24.63
CA ALA A 109 -49.52 -33.00 25.36
C ALA A 109 -48.75 -34.27 24.99
N LEU A 110 -47.41 -34.20 25.06
CA LEU A 110 -46.41 -35.27 24.99
C LEU A 110 -45.79 -35.59 23.62
N LEU A 111 -44.60 -34.98 23.43
CA LEU A 111 -43.36 -35.60 22.92
C LEU A 111 -42.22 -34.61 23.23
N THR A 112 -41.86 -34.45 24.51
CA THR A 112 -40.56 -34.86 25.05
C THR A 112 -39.41 -34.99 24.05
N GLU A 113 -38.39 -34.16 24.29
CA GLU A 113 -36.98 -34.55 24.29
C GLU A 113 -36.42 -35.15 23.00
N ARG A 114 -36.11 -34.32 21.99
CA ARG A 114 -35.13 -34.70 20.94
C ARG A 114 -34.54 -33.60 20.04
N THR A 115 -34.29 -32.39 20.53
CA THR A 115 -33.39 -31.43 19.86
C THR A 115 -32.39 -30.87 20.85
N ARG A 116 -31.37 -31.70 21.11
CA ARG A 116 -30.22 -31.45 21.96
C ARG A 116 -29.11 -30.86 21.08
N ASN A 117 -28.66 -29.66 21.42
CA ASN A 117 -27.32 -29.11 21.15
C ASN A 117 -26.84 -29.02 19.69
N GLU A 118 -27.40 -28.11 18.89
CA GLU A 118 -26.60 -27.44 17.88
C GLU A 118 -26.23 -26.05 18.41
N LEU A 119 -25.00 -25.91 18.94
CA LEU A 119 -24.35 -24.60 19.05
C LEU A 119 -24.46 -23.93 17.68
N THR A 120 -24.97 -22.70 17.63
CA THR A 120 -25.08 -21.97 16.37
C THR A 120 -23.70 -21.86 15.71
N ALA A 121 -23.65 -21.90 14.38
CA ALA A 121 -22.38 -21.85 13.64
C ALA A 121 -21.52 -20.62 14.01
N GLU A 122 -22.14 -19.57 14.52
CA GLU A 122 -21.48 -18.36 15.02
C GLU A 122 -20.83 -18.55 16.40
N GLU A 123 -21.46 -19.27 17.33
CA GLU A 123 -20.87 -19.61 18.63
C GLU A 123 -19.66 -20.54 18.49
N LYS A 124 -19.73 -21.54 17.59
CA LYS A 124 -18.59 -22.40 17.27
C LYS A 124 -17.43 -21.60 16.68
N ARG A 125 -17.71 -20.66 15.76
CA ARG A 125 -16.69 -19.75 15.19
C ARG A 125 -16.05 -18.86 16.25
N ARG A 126 -16.83 -18.30 17.17
CA ARG A 126 -16.31 -17.44 18.24
C ARG A 126 -15.42 -18.20 19.22
N ALA A 127 -15.78 -19.45 19.56
CA ALA A 127 -14.95 -20.31 20.39
C ALA A 127 -13.62 -20.64 19.70
N HIS A 128 -13.66 -21.02 18.42
CA HIS A 128 -12.47 -21.34 17.62
C HIS A 128 -11.55 -20.12 17.45
N GLN A 129 -12.10 -18.93 17.18
CA GLN A 129 -11.31 -17.69 17.11
C GLN A 129 -10.60 -17.35 18.42
N LYS A 130 -11.22 -17.62 19.58
CA LYS A 130 -10.58 -17.38 20.88
C LYS A 130 -9.42 -18.33 21.13
N GLU A 131 -9.54 -19.59 20.72
CA GLU A 131 -8.46 -20.57 20.77
C GLU A 131 -7.30 -20.16 19.85
N LEU A 132 -7.60 -19.85 18.59
CA LEU A 132 -6.62 -19.36 17.61
C LEU A 132 -5.90 -18.10 18.10
N ALA A 133 -6.63 -17.13 18.68
CA ALA A 133 -6.02 -15.92 19.23
C ALA A 133 -5.05 -16.21 20.38
N THR A 134 -5.32 -17.25 21.18
CA THR A 134 -4.42 -17.65 22.27
C THR A 134 -3.15 -18.28 21.71
N GLN A 135 -3.30 -19.23 20.78
CA GLN A 135 -2.16 -19.89 20.10
C GLN A 135 -1.30 -18.87 19.34
N LEU A 136 -1.93 -17.93 18.64
CA LEU A 136 -1.25 -16.88 17.88
C LEU A 136 -0.39 -16.00 18.78
N ASN A 137 -0.92 -15.57 19.94
CA ASN A 137 -0.18 -14.75 20.89
C ASN A 137 1.02 -15.50 21.49
N GLU A 138 0.89 -16.81 21.73
CA GLU A 138 1.99 -17.65 22.22
C GLU A 138 3.10 -17.80 21.17
N ASP A 139 2.73 -18.08 19.92
CA ASP A 139 3.66 -18.21 18.80
C ASP A 139 4.36 -16.87 18.48
N ALA A 140 3.62 -15.77 18.47
CA ALA A 140 4.18 -14.43 18.29
C ALA A 140 5.18 -14.10 19.40
N ARG A 141 4.84 -14.44 20.66
CA ARG A 141 5.74 -14.22 21.82
C ARG A 141 7.01 -15.07 21.72
N ARG A 142 6.93 -16.31 21.24
CA ARG A 142 8.10 -17.17 20.99
C ARG A 142 9.01 -16.54 19.92
N ARG A 143 8.45 -16.17 18.76
CA ARG A 143 9.22 -15.55 17.66
C ARG A 143 9.87 -14.24 18.07
N LEU A 144 9.16 -13.36 18.79
CA LEU A 144 9.71 -12.07 19.23
C LEU A 144 10.86 -12.23 20.24
N THR A 145 10.84 -13.31 21.03
CA THR A 145 11.89 -13.62 21.99
C THR A 145 13.14 -14.16 21.28
N GLU A 146 12.96 -14.95 20.22
CA GLU A 146 14.05 -15.50 19.38
C GLU A 146 14.68 -14.43 18.46
N GLN A 147 13.87 -13.54 17.86
CA GLN A 147 14.37 -12.48 16.96
C GLN A 147 15.22 -11.40 17.64
N ARG A 148 15.17 -11.26 18.96
CA ARG A 148 16.04 -10.30 19.68
C ARG A 148 17.54 -10.61 19.56
N GLY A 149 17.93 -11.78 19.04
CA GLY A 149 19.32 -12.18 18.83
C GLY A 149 19.99 -11.61 17.57
N GLU A 150 19.22 -11.18 16.55
CA GLU A 150 19.81 -10.67 15.29
C GLU A 150 19.92 -9.14 15.32
N GLN A 151 20.98 -8.63 15.94
CA GLN A 151 21.41 -7.27 15.65
C GLN A 151 21.84 -7.22 14.18
N GLN A 152 21.02 -6.59 13.33
CA GLN A 152 21.43 -6.19 12.00
C GLN A 152 22.72 -5.36 12.12
N THR A 153 23.86 -5.96 11.82
CA THR A 153 25.11 -5.26 11.61
C THR A 153 24.90 -4.27 10.47
N GLN A 154 24.60 -3.01 10.82
CA GLN A 154 24.65 -1.91 9.87
C GLN A 154 26.10 -1.81 9.41
N LYS A 155 26.37 -2.29 8.19
CA LYS A 155 27.65 -2.06 7.53
C LYS A 155 27.88 -0.56 7.51
N ALA A 156 28.89 -0.10 8.26
CA ALA A 156 29.33 1.28 8.25
C ALA A 156 29.67 1.66 6.81
N ARG A 157 28.81 2.50 6.21
CA ARG A 157 29.01 3.00 4.85
C ARG A 157 30.31 3.80 4.84
N LYS A 158 31.23 3.50 3.92
CA LYS A 158 32.49 4.24 3.77
C LYS A 158 32.17 5.73 3.61
N SER A 159 32.83 6.59 4.38
CA SER A 159 32.66 8.02 4.27
C SER A 159 33.13 8.49 2.89
N ASN A 160 32.25 9.21 2.17
CA ASN A 160 32.63 9.80 0.89
C ASN A 160 33.50 11.02 1.16
N VAL A 161 34.80 10.88 0.87
CA VAL A 161 35.82 11.92 1.08
C VAL A 161 36.05 12.66 -0.22
N SER A 162 35.98 14.00 -0.21
CA SER A 162 36.30 14.85 -1.37
C SER A 162 37.73 14.67 -1.87
N TYR A 163 38.72 14.92 -1.00
CA TYR A 163 40.14 14.79 -1.31
C TYR A 163 40.87 14.15 -0.14
N LYS A 164 41.75 13.19 -0.43
CA LYS A 164 42.57 12.52 0.58
C LYS A 164 43.87 13.26 0.93
N SER A 165 44.32 14.16 0.07
CA SER A 165 45.56 14.93 0.23
C SER A 165 45.42 16.30 -0.43
N ALA A 166 46.11 17.30 0.13
CA ALA A 166 46.14 18.67 -0.40
C ALA A 166 46.74 18.74 -1.82
N ALA A 167 47.56 17.76 -2.22
CA ALA A 167 48.13 17.71 -3.57
C ALA A 167 47.07 17.48 -4.67
N LEU A 168 45.91 16.92 -4.31
CA LEU A 168 44.81 16.62 -5.23
C LEU A 168 43.86 17.80 -5.43
N LEU A 169 44.02 18.90 -4.68
CA LEU A 169 43.23 20.11 -4.88
C LEU A 169 43.56 20.74 -6.24
N PRO A 170 42.54 21.02 -7.08
CA PRO A 170 42.73 21.70 -8.35
C PRO A 170 43.47 23.04 -8.17
N LYS A 171 44.58 23.22 -8.90
CA LYS A 171 45.37 24.46 -8.93
C LYS A 171 44.90 25.44 -10.02
N GLU A 172 43.65 25.30 -10.44
CA GLU A 172 43.03 26.10 -11.49
C GLU A 172 42.99 27.60 -11.10
N PRO A 173 43.10 28.53 -12.07
CA PRO A 173 43.03 29.97 -11.82
C PRO A 173 41.76 30.38 -11.08
N HIS A 174 40.63 29.72 -11.39
CA HIS A 174 39.35 29.93 -10.71
C HIS A 174 39.43 29.73 -9.20
N VAL A 175 40.18 28.74 -8.72
CA VAL A 175 40.33 28.48 -7.28
C VAL A 175 41.23 29.54 -6.64
N ARG A 176 42.26 30.02 -7.36
CA ARG A 176 43.14 31.12 -6.92
C ARG A 176 42.42 32.47 -6.87
N GLU A 177 41.53 32.70 -7.83
CA GLU A 177 40.67 33.89 -7.94
C GLU A 177 39.43 33.83 -7.03
N MET A 178 39.34 32.82 -6.16
CA MET A 178 38.23 32.68 -5.21
C MET A 178 36.86 32.58 -5.87
N LYS A 179 36.83 31.97 -7.06
CA LYS A 179 35.62 31.61 -7.79
C LYS A 179 35.17 30.21 -7.38
N ILE A 180 33.86 29.99 -7.36
CA ILE A 180 33.30 28.64 -7.14
C ILE A 180 33.77 27.73 -8.28
N TYR A 181 34.37 26.60 -7.93
CA TYR A 181 34.86 25.61 -8.88
C TYR A 181 34.27 24.25 -8.57
N ILE A 182 33.95 23.46 -9.60
CA ILE A 182 33.35 22.14 -9.44
C ILE A 182 34.25 21.12 -10.11
N ASP A 183 34.83 20.25 -9.29
CA ASP A 183 35.58 19.11 -9.79
C ASP A 183 34.60 17.98 -10.13
N LYS A 184 34.44 17.71 -11.43
CA LYS A 184 33.56 16.65 -11.93
C LYS A 184 34.12 15.25 -11.69
N LYS A 185 35.44 15.11 -11.53
CA LYS A 185 36.12 13.82 -11.36
C LYS A 185 36.00 13.33 -9.92
N TYR A 186 36.21 14.23 -8.96
CA TYR A 186 36.07 13.93 -7.53
C TYR A 186 34.69 14.29 -6.97
N GLU A 187 33.77 14.74 -7.82
CA GLU A 187 32.38 15.08 -7.47
C GLU A 187 32.32 16.01 -6.25
N SER A 188 33.19 17.02 -6.25
CA SER A 188 33.37 17.95 -5.14
C SER A 188 33.23 19.39 -5.61
N VAL A 189 32.50 20.18 -4.85
CA VAL A 189 32.35 21.63 -5.04
C VAL A 189 33.35 22.34 -4.16
N ILE A 190 34.21 23.17 -4.74
CA ILE A 190 35.19 23.99 -4.03
C ILE A 190 34.63 25.39 -3.92
N MET A 191 34.48 25.85 -2.67
CA MET A 191 33.84 27.12 -2.36
C MET A 191 34.69 27.94 -1.40
N PRO A 192 34.80 29.26 -1.61
CA PRO A 192 35.57 30.14 -0.74
C PRO A 192 34.79 30.43 0.56
N VAL A 193 35.22 29.83 1.67
CA VAL A 193 34.70 30.14 3.01
C VAL A 193 35.60 31.21 3.63
N PHE A 194 35.15 32.47 3.62
CA PHE A 194 35.90 33.62 4.16
C PHE A 194 37.37 33.69 3.73
N GLY A 195 37.66 33.46 2.45
CA GLY A 195 39.04 33.50 1.95
C GLY A 195 39.71 32.11 1.83
N ILE A 196 39.05 31.03 2.25
CA ILE A 196 39.61 29.67 2.25
C ILE A 196 38.87 28.78 1.27
N ALA A 197 39.56 28.32 0.22
CA ALA A 197 39.00 27.37 -0.74
C ALA A 197 38.74 26.00 -0.09
N THR A 198 37.49 25.74 0.29
CA THR A 198 37.08 24.53 1.01
C THR A 198 36.31 23.58 0.09
N PRO A 199 36.74 22.31 -0.03
CA PRO A 199 36.04 21.32 -0.84
C PRO A 199 34.88 20.66 -0.07
N PHE A 200 33.72 20.55 -0.71
CA PHE A 200 32.54 19.85 -0.21
C PHE A 200 32.09 18.77 -1.20
N HIS A 201 32.01 17.53 -0.76
CA HIS A 201 31.55 16.42 -1.60
C HIS A 201 30.06 16.59 -1.94
N ILE A 202 29.63 16.26 -3.16
CA ILE A 202 28.24 16.44 -3.59
C ILE A 202 27.25 15.66 -2.71
N ALA A 203 27.67 14.53 -2.14
CA ALA A 203 26.88 13.74 -1.19
C ALA A 203 26.50 14.50 0.10
N THR A 204 27.27 15.51 0.52
CA THR A 204 26.95 16.33 1.70
C THR A 204 26.02 17.50 1.39
N ILE A 205 25.74 17.77 0.12
CA ILE A 205 24.87 18.87 -0.33
C ILE A 205 23.44 18.33 -0.53
N LYS A 206 22.49 18.91 0.18
CA LYS A 206 21.05 18.54 0.13
C LYS A 206 20.38 19.08 -1.12
N ASN A 207 20.43 20.39 -1.32
CA ASN A 207 19.87 21.07 -2.48
C ASN A 207 20.56 22.42 -2.71
N ILE A 208 20.30 23.01 -3.87
CA ILE A 208 20.80 24.32 -4.27
C ILE A 208 19.68 25.13 -4.89
N SER A 209 19.59 26.41 -4.52
CA SER A 209 18.61 27.37 -5.02
C SER A 209 19.31 28.66 -5.44
N MET A 210 18.79 29.30 -6.48
CA MET A 210 19.30 30.57 -6.99
C MET A 210 18.14 31.56 -7.04
N SER A 211 18.35 32.77 -6.53
CA SER A 211 17.41 33.89 -6.63
C SER A 211 18.13 35.12 -7.19
N VAL A 212 17.40 35.97 -7.90
CA VAL A 212 17.93 37.22 -8.47
C VAL A 212 17.07 38.36 -7.93
N GLU A 213 17.69 39.32 -7.25
CA GLU A 213 17.03 40.49 -6.69
C GLU A 213 17.76 41.74 -7.18
N GLY A 214 17.14 42.45 -8.14
CA GLY A 214 17.72 43.62 -8.79
C GLY A 214 19.10 43.32 -9.40
N ASP A 215 20.11 44.07 -8.95
CA ASP A 215 21.49 43.98 -9.45
C ASP A 215 22.32 42.87 -8.81
N TYR A 216 21.72 42.00 -7.98
CA TYR A 216 22.43 40.92 -7.30
C TYR A 216 21.81 39.55 -7.57
N THR A 217 22.68 38.56 -7.76
CA THR A 217 22.31 37.14 -7.79
C THR A 217 22.75 36.46 -6.51
N TYR A 218 21.86 35.70 -5.89
CA TYR A 218 22.09 34.90 -4.71
C TYR A 218 22.11 33.42 -5.06
N LEU A 219 23.14 32.70 -4.61
CA LEU A 219 23.26 31.25 -4.72
C LEU A 219 23.28 30.65 -3.31
N ARG A 220 22.19 29.99 -2.92
CA ARG A 220 22.05 29.32 -1.63
C ARG A 220 22.26 27.82 -1.79
N ILE A 221 23.17 27.28 -0.99
CA ILE A 221 23.56 25.87 -0.98
C ILE A 221 23.23 25.33 0.41
N ASN A 222 22.32 24.36 0.47
CA ASN A 222 21.94 23.72 1.73
C ASN A 222 22.64 22.38 1.86
N PHE A 223 23.20 22.10 3.03
CA PHE A 223 23.92 20.88 3.34
C PHE A 223 23.05 19.91 4.15
N PHE A 224 23.44 18.65 4.17
CA PHE A 224 22.89 17.67 5.08
C PHE A 224 23.51 17.89 6.47
N CYS A 225 22.65 18.20 7.44
CA CYS A 225 22.98 18.25 8.86
C CYS A 225 21.98 17.39 9.66
N PRO A 226 22.35 16.92 10.87
CA PRO A 226 21.41 16.29 11.79
C PRO A 226 20.17 17.16 11.97
N GLY A 227 18.98 16.57 11.84
CA GLY A 227 17.70 17.29 11.82
C GLY A 227 17.24 17.76 10.43
N SER A 228 18.14 18.11 9.51
CA SER A 228 17.76 18.42 8.10
C SER A 228 17.52 17.15 7.27
N ALA A 229 18.05 16.01 7.73
CA ALA A 229 17.88 14.68 7.12
C ALA A 229 16.69 13.87 7.65
N LEU A 230 15.85 14.44 8.54
CA LEU A 230 14.74 13.78 9.28
C LEU A 230 13.61 13.16 8.44
N GLY A 231 13.78 13.00 7.12
CA GLY A 231 12.84 12.29 6.23
C GLY A 231 13.46 11.12 5.46
N ARG A 232 14.74 10.80 5.66
CA ARG A 232 15.32 9.55 5.15
C ARG A 232 15.28 8.51 6.26
N ASN A 233 14.62 7.38 6.02
CA ASN A 233 14.65 6.18 6.87
C ASN A 233 16.06 5.55 7.02
N GLU A 234 17.11 6.28 6.66
CA GLU A 234 18.49 5.86 6.81
C GLU A 234 18.96 6.46 8.13
N GLY A 235 19.13 5.61 9.15
CA GLY A 235 19.73 5.99 10.42
C GLY A 235 21.00 6.82 10.21
N ASN A 236 21.33 7.66 11.21
CA ASN A 236 22.38 8.69 11.16
C ASN A 236 23.57 8.30 10.25
N ILE A 237 23.55 8.81 9.02
CA ILE A 237 24.62 8.66 8.00
C ILE A 237 25.86 9.48 8.42
N PHE A 238 25.78 10.18 9.54
CA PHE A 238 26.85 11.00 10.08
C PHE A 238 27.65 10.17 11.09
N PRO A 239 28.96 9.97 10.85
CA PRO A 239 29.82 9.21 11.76
C PRO A 239 29.94 9.85 13.14
N ASN A 240 29.60 11.14 13.27
CA ASN A 240 29.52 11.82 14.57
C ASN A 240 28.22 12.66 14.64
N PRO A 241 27.21 12.25 15.42
CA PRO A 241 25.94 12.97 15.52
C PRO A 241 26.03 14.29 16.33
N GLU A 242 27.05 14.44 17.19
CA GLU A 242 27.23 15.62 18.05
C GLU A 242 28.17 16.68 17.45
N ALA A 243 28.74 16.41 16.28
CA ALA A 243 29.60 17.38 15.60
C ALA A 243 28.82 18.63 15.18
N THR A 244 29.50 19.76 15.08
CA THR A 244 28.92 20.98 14.52
C THR A 244 28.88 20.89 13.00
N PHE A 245 27.69 20.99 12.41
CA PHE A 245 27.48 20.91 10.97
C PHE A 245 27.09 22.28 10.38
N VAL A 246 27.55 22.54 9.16
CA VAL A 246 27.08 23.67 8.36
C VAL A 246 25.68 23.35 7.82
N LYS A 247 24.71 24.24 7.99
CA LYS A 247 23.35 24.09 7.45
C LYS A 247 23.26 24.62 6.02
N GLU A 248 23.74 25.84 5.80
CA GLU A 248 23.65 26.51 4.51
C GLU A 248 24.74 27.57 4.32
N ILE A 249 25.08 27.84 3.07
CA ILE A 249 25.96 28.93 2.64
C ILE A 249 25.24 29.68 1.52
N THR A 250 25.26 31.01 1.59
CA THR A 250 24.68 31.88 0.56
C THR A 250 25.74 32.80 0.00
N TYR A 251 26.01 32.70 -1.29
CA TYR A 251 26.86 33.62 -2.02
C TYR A 251 26.02 34.70 -2.70
N ARG A 252 26.54 35.92 -2.73
CA ARG A 252 25.97 37.05 -3.46
C ARG A 252 27.00 37.56 -4.46
N ALA A 253 26.60 37.74 -5.71
CA ALA A 253 27.43 38.37 -6.74
C ALA A 253 26.64 39.45 -7.49
N SER A 254 27.31 40.50 -7.95
CA SER A 254 26.68 41.56 -8.74
C SER A 254 26.45 41.11 -10.18
N ASN A 255 25.33 41.55 -10.74
CA ASN A 255 24.96 41.44 -12.15
C ASN A 255 25.55 42.59 -12.99
N LEU A 256 26.16 43.60 -12.35
CA LEU A 256 26.81 44.70 -13.04
C LEU A 256 28.18 44.27 -13.54
N LYS A 257 28.53 44.69 -14.75
CA LYS A 257 29.84 44.46 -15.35
C LYS A 257 30.82 45.53 -14.85
N PRO A 258 31.82 45.20 -14.01
CA PRO A 258 32.81 46.18 -13.59
C PRO A 258 33.69 46.61 -14.79
N PRO A 259 34.12 47.88 -14.86
CA PRO A 259 34.99 48.36 -15.94
C PRO A 259 36.30 47.58 -15.96
N GLY A 260 36.62 46.94 -17.10
CA GLY A 260 37.87 46.18 -17.28
C GLY A 260 37.74 44.65 -17.21
N GLU A 261 36.61 44.10 -16.73
CA GLU A 261 36.37 42.65 -16.75
C GLU A 261 35.42 42.24 -17.88
N SER A 262 35.74 41.13 -18.55
CA SER A 262 34.95 40.62 -19.68
C SER A 262 33.64 39.94 -19.23
N THR A 263 33.63 39.35 -18.02
CA THR A 263 32.55 38.49 -17.52
C THR A 263 31.81 39.09 -16.34
N VAL A 264 30.48 39.03 -16.34
CA VAL A 264 29.66 39.40 -15.19
C VAL A 264 29.92 38.43 -14.02
N PRO A 265 30.23 38.89 -12.79
CA PRO A 265 30.49 38.01 -11.65
C PRO A 265 29.36 37.00 -11.37
N ALA A 266 28.10 37.39 -11.56
CA ALA A 266 26.95 36.51 -11.43
C ALA A 266 26.91 35.33 -12.42
N SER A 267 27.59 35.43 -13.57
CA SER A 267 27.67 34.33 -14.54
C SER A 267 28.35 33.08 -13.95
N ASN A 268 29.30 33.27 -13.03
CA ASN A 268 29.94 32.18 -12.30
C ASN A 268 28.93 31.44 -11.41
N LEU A 269 28.10 32.17 -10.66
CA LEU A 269 27.07 31.57 -9.80
C LEU A 269 26.03 30.78 -10.62
N GLN A 270 25.62 31.31 -11.77
CA GLN A 270 24.69 30.62 -12.68
C GLN A 270 25.30 29.35 -13.29
N ASN A 271 26.56 29.41 -13.73
CA ASN A 271 27.28 28.26 -14.25
C ASN A 271 27.48 27.19 -13.16
N ALA A 272 27.87 27.61 -11.96
CA ALA A 272 28.03 26.72 -10.81
C ALA A 272 26.70 26.03 -10.46
N PHE A 273 25.59 26.76 -10.43
CA PHE A 273 24.26 26.20 -10.19
C PHE A 273 23.89 25.10 -11.19
N ARG A 274 24.11 25.35 -12.49
CA ARG A 274 23.82 24.38 -13.56
C ARG A 274 24.65 23.12 -13.41
N ILE A 275 25.96 23.28 -13.22
CA ILE A 275 26.90 22.14 -13.12
C ILE A 275 26.63 21.34 -11.84
N ILE A 276 26.40 21.99 -10.69
CA ILE A 276 26.07 21.29 -9.43
C ILE A 276 24.79 20.46 -9.59
N LYS A 277 23.74 21.00 -10.22
CA LYS A 277 22.50 20.25 -10.49
C LYS A 277 22.74 19.03 -11.39
N GLU A 278 23.57 19.18 -12.41
CA GLU A 278 23.93 18.08 -13.30
C GLU A 278 24.68 16.96 -12.56
N VAL A 279 25.71 17.33 -11.78
CA VAL A 279 26.50 16.36 -10.98
C VAL A 279 25.63 15.70 -9.91
N GLN A 280 24.77 16.46 -9.22
CA GLN A 280 23.81 15.91 -8.25
C GLN A 280 22.86 14.90 -8.88
N LYS A 281 22.36 15.17 -10.10
CA LYS A 281 21.49 14.24 -10.83
C LYS A 281 22.23 12.94 -11.14
N ARG A 282 23.44 13.03 -11.71
CA ARG A 282 24.29 11.86 -12.02
C ARG A 282 24.62 11.04 -10.77
N TYR A 283 25.02 11.70 -9.69
CA TYR A 283 25.34 11.06 -8.42
C TYR A 283 24.13 10.32 -7.82
N LYS A 284 22.96 10.99 -7.75
CA LYS A 284 21.72 10.37 -7.24
C LYS A 284 21.27 9.18 -8.08
N THR A 285 21.41 9.25 -9.41
CA THR A 285 21.10 8.11 -10.29
C THR A 285 22.03 6.94 -10.03
N ARG A 286 23.34 7.17 -9.94
CA ARG A 286 24.31 6.10 -9.64
C ARG A 286 24.09 5.48 -8.25
N GLU A 287 23.86 6.31 -7.24
CA GLU A 287 23.57 5.84 -5.88
C GLU A 287 22.26 5.02 -5.83
N ALA A 288 21.23 5.45 -6.56
CA ALA A 288 20.00 4.68 -6.68
C ALA A 288 20.22 3.34 -7.40
N GLU A 289 21.02 3.30 -8.47
CA GLU A 289 21.38 2.07 -9.19
C GLU A 289 22.23 1.12 -8.34
N GLU A 290 23.18 1.62 -7.55
CA GLU A 290 23.98 0.82 -6.61
C GLU A 290 23.09 0.24 -5.51
N LYS A 291 22.20 1.04 -4.92
CA LYS A 291 21.20 0.58 -3.95
C LYS A 291 20.24 -0.45 -4.58
N GLU A 292 19.96 -0.30 -5.86
CA GLU A 292 19.22 -1.30 -6.63
C GLU A 292 20.00 -2.59 -6.89
N LYS A 293 21.33 -2.56 -6.85
CA LYS A 293 22.18 -3.76 -6.99
C LYS A 293 22.49 -4.45 -5.66
N GLU A 294 22.63 -3.70 -4.57
CA GLU A 294 23.05 -4.22 -3.25
C GLU A 294 22.07 -5.24 -2.63
N GLY A 295 20.79 -5.19 -3.01
CA GLY A 295 19.77 -6.12 -2.53
C GLY A 295 19.53 -7.34 -3.42
N ILE A 296 20.34 -7.54 -4.47
CA ILE A 296 20.15 -8.67 -5.40
C ILE A 296 20.95 -9.87 -4.89
N VAL A 297 20.23 -10.93 -4.54
CA VAL A 297 20.82 -12.25 -4.36
C VAL A 297 21.30 -12.72 -5.73
N LYS A 298 22.62 -12.92 -5.88
CA LYS A 298 23.17 -13.50 -7.11
C LYS A 298 22.62 -14.92 -7.26
N GLN A 299 21.91 -15.16 -8.35
CA GLN A 299 21.34 -16.46 -8.68
C GLN A 299 22.32 -17.28 -9.51
N ASP A 300 22.10 -18.60 -9.51
CA ASP A 300 22.81 -19.51 -10.39
C ASP A 300 22.48 -19.23 -11.86
N SER A 301 23.36 -19.67 -12.75
CA SER A 301 23.11 -19.60 -14.19
C SER A 301 22.12 -20.68 -14.62
N LEU A 302 21.17 -20.32 -15.49
CA LEU A 302 20.26 -21.28 -16.10
C LEU A 302 21.01 -22.31 -16.95
N VAL A 303 20.74 -23.59 -16.71
CA VAL A 303 21.29 -24.73 -17.44
C VAL A 303 20.37 -25.03 -18.63
N ILE A 304 20.81 -24.57 -19.81
CA ILE A 304 20.07 -24.70 -21.05
C ILE A 304 20.14 -26.14 -21.54
N ASN A 305 18.98 -26.77 -21.71
CA ASN A 305 18.90 -28.03 -22.43
C ASN A 305 18.80 -27.75 -23.95
N LEU A 306 19.72 -28.28 -24.75
CA LEU A 306 19.73 -28.08 -26.22
C LEU A 306 18.79 -29.04 -26.98
N ASN A 307 18.09 -29.91 -26.26
CA ASN A 307 17.15 -30.85 -26.87
C ASN A 307 15.95 -30.14 -27.51
N ARG A 308 15.62 -30.49 -28.75
CA ARG A 308 14.48 -29.93 -29.51
C ARG A 308 13.11 -30.24 -28.91
N SER A 309 13.04 -31.12 -27.92
CA SER A 309 11.79 -31.55 -27.27
C SER A 309 11.39 -30.70 -26.07
N ASN A 310 12.14 -29.63 -25.75
CA ASN A 310 11.81 -28.79 -24.59
C ASN A 310 10.42 -28.15 -24.74
N PRO A 311 9.63 -28.06 -23.63
CA PRO A 311 8.37 -27.33 -23.64
C PRO A 311 8.62 -25.88 -24.01
N LYS A 312 7.92 -25.41 -25.05
CA LYS A 312 8.02 -24.04 -25.55
C LYS A 312 6.65 -23.46 -25.81
N LEU A 313 6.41 -22.28 -25.27
CA LEU A 313 5.20 -21.50 -25.49
C LEU A 313 5.57 -20.23 -26.26
N LYS A 314 4.96 -20.04 -27.43
CA LYS A 314 5.22 -18.90 -28.32
C LYS A 314 4.15 -17.83 -28.13
N ASP A 315 4.39 -16.67 -28.72
CA ASP A 315 3.42 -15.58 -28.82
C ASP A 315 3.00 -14.98 -27.47
N LEU A 316 3.97 -14.89 -26.56
CA LEU A 316 3.78 -14.34 -25.22
C LEU A 316 4.31 -12.92 -25.12
N TYR A 317 3.58 -12.07 -24.40
CA TYR A 317 4.08 -10.81 -23.89
C TYR A 317 4.58 -10.98 -22.46
N ILE A 318 5.63 -10.23 -22.10
CA ILE A 318 6.17 -10.20 -20.72
C ILE A 318 5.72 -8.93 -20.01
N ARG A 319 5.28 -9.06 -18.76
CA ARG A 319 5.06 -7.94 -17.82
C ARG A 319 5.88 -8.19 -16.55
N PRO A 320 6.61 -7.19 -16.03
CA PRO A 320 6.82 -5.86 -16.60
C PRO A 320 7.70 -5.90 -17.87
N ASN A 321 7.58 -4.87 -18.71
CA ASN A 321 8.31 -4.85 -19.99
C ASN A 321 9.82 -4.67 -19.78
N ILE A 322 10.63 -5.41 -20.55
CA ILE A 322 12.10 -5.27 -20.57
C ILE A 322 12.53 -3.88 -21.08
N ALA A 323 11.80 -3.37 -22.06
CA ALA A 323 12.01 -2.07 -22.69
C ALA A 323 10.72 -1.25 -22.71
N GLN A 324 10.79 0.02 -23.14
CA GLN A 324 9.62 0.89 -23.21
C GLN A 324 8.54 0.37 -24.17
N LYS A 325 8.94 -0.36 -25.22
CA LYS A 325 8.03 -1.00 -26.18
C LYS A 325 7.67 -2.41 -25.71
N ARG A 326 6.39 -2.76 -25.79
CA ARG A 326 5.90 -4.13 -25.61
C ARG A 326 6.45 -5.01 -26.73
N MET A 327 7.11 -6.09 -26.35
CA MET A 327 7.72 -7.04 -27.29
C MET A 327 7.16 -8.44 -27.02
N GLN A 328 6.87 -9.15 -28.10
CA GLN A 328 6.49 -10.54 -28.05
C GLN A 328 7.75 -11.41 -27.94
N GLY A 329 7.60 -12.60 -27.38
CA GLY A 329 8.67 -13.58 -27.28
C GLY A 329 8.12 -14.99 -27.08
N ALA A 330 9.04 -15.89 -26.75
CA ALA A 330 8.71 -17.27 -26.42
C ALA A 330 9.32 -17.66 -25.07
N LEU A 331 8.57 -18.41 -24.28
CA LEU A 331 8.98 -18.98 -23.00
C LEU A 331 9.39 -20.44 -23.23
N GLU A 332 10.61 -20.80 -22.84
CA GLU A 332 11.17 -22.15 -22.94
C GLU A 332 11.46 -22.68 -21.53
N ALA A 333 11.06 -23.91 -21.25
CA ALA A 333 11.43 -24.60 -20.02
C ALA A 333 12.73 -25.40 -20.22
N HIS A 334 13.62 -25.33 -19.23
CA HIS A 334 14.92 -25.99 -19.22
C HIS A 334 15.09 -26.78 -17.90
N VAL A 335 16.30 -27.32 -17.64
CA VAL A 335 16.53 -28.27 -16.54
C VAL A 335 16.25 -27.66 -15.17
N ASN A 336 16.64 -26.39 -14.95
CA ASN A 336 16.56 -25.73 -13.65
C ASN A 336 15.78 -24.40 -13.67
N GLY A 337 15.03 -24.12 -14.75
CA GLY A 337 14.28 -22.89 -14.86
C GLY A 337 13.68 -22.63 -16.24
N PHE A 338 13.09 -21.45 -16.38
CA PHE A 338 12.55 -20.92 -17.63
C PHE A 338 13.49 -19.89 -18.25
N ARG A 339 13.47 -19.83 -19.59
CA ARG A 339 14.05 -18.73 -20.36
C ARG A 339 12.98 -18.11 -21.25
N PHE A 340 12.77 -16.81 -21.06
CA PHE A 340 12.03 -16.01 -22.02
C PHE A 340 13.00 -15.40 -23.03
N THR A 341 12.75 -15.60 -24.32
CA THR A 341 13.49 -14.97 -25.41
C THR A 341 12.57 -14.06 -26.20
N SER A 342 12.83 -12.76 -26.15
CA SER A 342 12.16 -11.73 -26.95
C SER A 342 12.54 -11.87 -28.43
N VAL A 343 11.67 -11.40 -29.34
CA VAL A 343 11.97 -11.30 -30.78
C VAL A 343 13.24 -10.48 -31.06
N ARG A 344 13.60 -9.53 -30.18
CA ARG A 344 14.83 -8.73 -30.29
C ARG A 344 16.09 -9.49 -29.83
N GLY A 345 15.93 -10.66 -29.21
CA GLY A 345 17.03 -11.43 -28.62
C GLY A 345 17.34 -11.09 -27.16
N ASP A 346 16.54 -10.23 -26.51
CA ASP A 346 16.60 -10.01 -25.06
C ASP A 346 16.18 -11.30 -24.34
N LYS A 347 16.97 -11.72 -23.34
CA LYS A 347 16.76 -12.98 -22.59
C LYS A 347 16.48 -12.68 -21.13
N VAL A 348 15.48 -13.35 -20.56
CA VAL A 348 15.15 -13.28 -19.13
C VAL A 348 15.10 -14.70 -18.59
N ASP A 349 15.94 -14.98 -17.59
CA ASP A 349 16.07 -16.30 -16.98
C ASP A 349 15.39 -16.31 -15.61
N ILE A 350 14.60 -17.35 -15.34
CA ILE A 350 13.86 -17.51 -14.08
C ILE A 350 14.10 -18.94 -13.59
N LEU A 351 14.82 -19.09 -12.47
CA LEU A 351 15.09 -20.41 -11.90
C LEU A 351 13.90 -20.96 -11.11
N TYR A 352 13.73 -22.29 -11.11
CA TYR A 352 12.65 -22.95 -10.37
C TYR A 352 12.74 -22.72 -8.86
N ASN A 353 13.94 -22.81 -8.28
CA ASN A 353 14.16 -22.61 -6.84
C ASN A 353 13.72 -21.21 -6.34
N ASN A 354 13.76 -20.22 -7.21
CA ASN A 354 13.43 -18.83 -6.91
C ASN A 354 11.95 -18.52 -7.11
N ILE A 355 11.17 -19.40 -7.74
CA ILE A 355 9.73 -19.23 -7.83
C ILE A 355 9.14 -19.57 -6.46
N LYS A 356 8.29 -18.68 -5.95
CA LYS A 356 7.52 -18.88 -4.73
C LYS A 356 6.12 -19.38 -5.07
N HIS A 357 5.45 -18.69 -5.99
CA HIS A 357 4.13 -19.06 -6.50
C HIS A 357 4.15 -19.03 -8.02
N ALA A 358 3.73 -20.12 -8.65
CA ALA A 358 3.43 -20.18 -10.07
C ALA A 358 1.92 -20.26 -10.24
N VAL A 359 1.33 -19.25 -10.87
CA VAL A 359 -0.12 -19.13 -11.02
C VAL A 359 -0.49 -19.19 -12.49
N PHE A 360 -1.47 -20.02 -12.83
CA PHE A 360 -2.06 -20.09 -14.14
C PHE A 360 -3.48 -19.52 -14.13
N GLN A 361 -3.66 -18.35 -14.75
CA GLN A 361 -4.96 -17.73 -14.97
C GLN A 361 -5.51 -18.12 -16.35
N PRO A 362 -6.60 -18.91 -16.43
CA PRO A 362 -7.26 -19.20 -17.70
C PRO A 362 -8.03 -17.97 -18.23
N CYS A 363 -8.28 -17.93 -19.54
CA CYS A 363 -9.07 -16.88 -20.21
C CYS A 363 -10.59 -17.04 -20.05
N ASP A 364 -11.04 -17.61 -18.92
CA ASP A 364 -12.46 -17.86 -18.65
C ASP A 364 -13.11 -16.59 -18.08
N GLY A 365 -13.76 -15.82 -18.94
CA GLY A 365 -14.35 -14.52 -18.59
C GLY A 365 -13.35 -13.35 -18.55
N GLU A 366 -12.11 -13.59 -18.97
CA GLU A 366 -11.03 -12.60 -19.02
C GLU A 366 -10.52 -12.43 -20.46
N MET A 367 -10.03 -11.23 -20.79
CA MET A 367 -9.45 -10.92 -22.10
C MET A 367 -8.00 -11.41 -22.26
N ILE A 368 -7.42 -12.03 -21.25
CA ILE A 368 -6.04 -12.50 -21.27
C ILE A 368 -5.93 -13.88 -20.62
N ILE A 369 -4.97 -14.66 -21.10
CA ILE A 369 -4.47 -15.88 -20.45
C ILE A 369 -3.09 -15.57 -19.88
N VAL A 370 -2.83 -15.92 -18.61
CA VAL A 370 -1.61 -15.49 -17.89
C VAL A 370 -0.93 -16.66 -17.19
N LEU A 371 0.39 -16.73 -17.33
CA LEU A 371 1.29 -17.45 -16.43
C LEU A 371 2.03 -16.42 -15.59
N HIS A 372 1.77 -16.42 -14.29
CA HIS A 372 2.38 -15.49 -13.35
C HIS A 372 3.37 -16.23 -12.46
N PHE A 373 4.56 -15.66 -12.28
CA PHE A 373 5.59 -16.13 -11.38
C PHE A 373 5.87 -15.06 -10.32
N HIS A 374 5.50 -15.36 -9.09
CA HIS A 374 5.89 -14.58 -7.92
C HIS A 374 7.20 -15.15 -7.37
N LEU A 375 8.26 -14.35 -7.37
CA LEU A 375 9.60 -14.80 -7.00
C LEU A 375 9.91 -14.59 -5.51
N LYS A 376 10.71 -15.46 -4.92
CA LYS A 376 11.26 -15.32 -3.56
C LYS A 376 12.22 -14.13 -3.50
N ASN A 377 13.14 -14.06 -4.47
CA ASN A 377 14.09 -12.96 -4.62
C ASN A 377 13.82 -12.21 -5.92
N ALA A 378 13.82 -10.88 -5.83
CA ALA A 378 13.65 -10.02 -6.99
C ALA A 378 14.84 -10.17 -7.96
N ILE A 379 14.52 -10.38 -9.23
CA ILE A 379 15.52 -10.46 -10.31
C ILE A 379 15.64 -9.11 -11.01
N MET A 380 16.82 -8.83 -11.58
CA MET A 380 17.05 -7.63 -12.35
C MET A 380 17.01 -7.95 -13.84
N PHE A 381 16.05 -7.36 -14.54
CA PHE A 381 16.05 -7.28 -15.99
C PHE A 381 15.56 -5.90 -16.42
N GLY A 382 16.07 -5.39 -17.54
CA GLY A 382 15.89 -4.00 -17.92
C GLY A 382 16.65 -3.05 -16.98
N LYS A 383 15.94 -2.14 -16.29
CA LYS A 383 16.52 -1.12 -15.39
C LYS A 383 16.08 -1.23 -13.94
N LYS A 384 15.16 -2.14 -13.61
CA LYS A 384 14.56 -2.25 -12.28
C LYS A 384 14.61 -3.68 -11.79
N ARG A 385 14.51 -3.85 -10.48
CA ARG A 385 14.28 -5.15 -9.85
C ARG A 385 12.80 -5.49 -9.90
N HIS A 386 12.50 -6.74 -10.20
CA HIS A 386 11.15 -7.26 -10.33
C HIS A 386 11.02 -8.57 -9.55
N THR A 387 10.05 -8.59 -8.62
CA THR A 387 9.65 -9.80 -7.89
C THR A 387 8.61 -10.57 -8.68
N ASP A 388 7.69 -9.85 -9.33
CA ASP A 388 6.59 -10.40 -10.09
C ASP A 388 6.90 -10.36 -11.58
N VAL A 389 6.78 -11.51 -12.24
CA VAL A 389 6.95 -11.64 -13.70
C VAL A 389 5.78 -12.42 -14.27
N GLN A 390 5.14 -11.87 -15.30
CA GLN A 390 4.00 -12.45 -15.97
C GLN A 390 4.28 -12.65 -17.45
N PHE A 391 3.79 -13.78 -17.97
CA PHE A 391 3.72 -14.06 -19.39
C PHE A 391 2.26 -14.21 -19.78
N TYR A 392 1.81 -13.43 -20.76
CA TYR A 392 0.40 -13.41 -21.12
C TYR A 392 0.19 -13.30 -22.63
N THR A 393 -0.97 -13.79 -23.07
CA THR A 393 -1.48 -13.61 -24.43
C THR A 393 -2.86 -12.98 -24.35
N GLU A 394 -3.11 -11.99 -25.20
CA GLU A 394 -4.41 -11.31 -25.30
C GLU A 394 -5.36 -12.15 -26.14
N VAL A 395 -6.58 -12.33 -25.65
CA VAL A 395 -7.64 -13.13 -26.25
C VAL A 395 -8.83 -12.21 -26.48
N GLY A 396 -9.10 -11.91 -27.75
CA GLY A 396 -10.14 -10.98 -28.18
C GLY A 396 -9.58 -9.67 -28.72
N GLU A 397 -10.26 -9.12 -29.71
CA GLU A 397 -9.94 -7.84 -30.34
C GLU A 397 -11.10 -6.87 -30.03
N ILE A 398 -10.81 -5.68 -29.51
CA ILE A 398 -11.84 -4.65 -29.37
C ILE A 398 -12.12 -4.14 -30.78
N THR A 399 -13.17 -4.66 -31.43
CA THR A 399 -13.59 -4.19 -32.75
C THR A 399 -14.19 -2.79 -32.61
N THR A 400 -13.40 -1.75 -32.87
CA THR A 400 -13.86 -0.35 -32.84
C THR A 400 -14.48 0.11 -34.16
N ASP A 401 -14.99 -0.79 -35.00
CA ASP A 401 -15.57 -0.43 -36.30
C ASP A 401 -17.05 0.00 -36.12
N LEU A 402 -17.26 1.15 -35.46
CA LEU A 402 -18.56 1.79 -35.26
C LEU A 402 -19.20 2.32 -36.57
N GLY A 403 -18.58 2.07 -37.73
CA GLY A 403 -18.93 2.67 -39.01
C GLY A 403 -19.70 1.78 -39.99
N LYS A 404 -19.94 0.50 -39.70
CA LYS A 404 -20.58 -0.43 -40.66
C LYS A 404 -21.98 -0.86 -40.25
N HIS A 405 -22.91 0.11 -40.28
CA HIS A 405 -24.32 -0.20 -40.44
C HIS A 405 -24.65 -0.34 -41.93
N GLN A 406 -24.46 -1.54 -42.48
CA GLN A 406 -25.25 -2.03 -43.61
C GLN A 406 -25.16 -3.55 -43.66
N HIS A 407 -26.19 -4.21 -43.15
CA HIS A 407 -26.43 -5.66 -43.25
C HIS A 407 -25.30 -6.57 -42.75
N MET A 408 -24.98 -6.51 -41.44
CA MET A 408 -24.28 -7.61 -40.78
C MET A 408 -25.22 -8.82 -40.81
N HIS A 409 -24.84 -9.87 -41.53
CA HIS A 409 -25.58 -11.12 -41.50
C HIS A 409 -25.37 -11.75 -40.12
N ASP A 410 -26.44 -12.11 -39.40
CA ASP A 410 -26.37 -12.88 -38.15
C ASP A 410 -25.44 -14.12 -38.27
N ARG A 411 -25.26 -14.63 -39.49
CA ARG A 411 -24.36 -15.72 -39.82
C ARG A 411 -22.87 -15.38 -39.62
N ASP A 412 -22.45 -14.17 -40.01
CA ASP A 412 -21.04 -13.75 -39.91
C ASP A 412 -20.67 -13.46 -38.45
N ASP A 413 -21.60 -12.88 -37.68
CA ASP A 413 -21.42 -12.67 -36.23
C ASP A 413 -21.32 -13.99 -35.48
N LEU A 414 -22.14 -14.98 -35.86
CA LEU A 414 -22.11 -16.31 -35.26
C LEU A 414 -20.82 -17.08 -35.63
N TYR A 415 -20.30 -16.88 -36.84
CA TYR A 415 -18.97 -17.41 -37.22
C TYR A 415 -17.83 -16.72 -36.46
N ALA A 416 -17.90 -15.40 -36.27
CA ALA A 416 -16.89 -14.67 -35.50
C ALA A 416 -16.87 -15.13 -34.03
N GLU A 417 -18.04 -15.32 -33.41
CA GLU A 417 -18.16 -15.85 -32.05
C GLU A 417 -17.62 -17.30 -31.93
N GLN A 418 -17.89 -18.15 -32.93
CA GLN A 418 -17.34 -19.50 -32.99
C GLN A 418 -15.81 -19.49 -33.11
N MET A 419 -15.26 -18.66 -33.99
CA MET A 419 -13.81 -18.50 -34.16
C MET A 419 -13.14 -18.01 -32.88
N GLU A 420 -13.78 -17.09 -32.14
CA GLU A 420 -13.27 -16.61 -30.86
C GLU A 420 -13.27 -17.72 -29.81
N ARG A 421 -14.35 -18.51 -29.71
CA ARG A 421 -14.43 -19.67 -28.80
C ARG A 421 -13.38 -20.73 -29.14
N GLU A 422 -13.19 -21.03 -30.43
CA GLU A 422 -12.18 -21.98 -30.87
C GLU A 422 -10.77 -21.49 -30.54
N MET A 423 -10.48 -20.20 -30.76
CA MET A 423 -9.19 -19.61 -30.41
C MET A 423 -8.93 -19.65 -28.90
N ARG A 424 -9.92 -19.29 -28.08
CA ARG A 424 -9.87 -19.40 -26.60
C ARG A 424 -9.57 -20.83 -26.17
N HIS A 425 -10.28 -21.82 -26.74
CA HIS A 425 -10.08 -23.22 -26.42
C HIS A 425 -8.69 -23.70 -26.84
N LYS A 426 -8.22 -23.33 -28.04
CA LYS A 426 -6.90 -23.70 -28.55
C LYS A 426 -5.77 -23.11 -27.69
N LEU A 427 -5.88 -21.85 -27.26
CA LEU A 427 -4.91 -21.23 -26.35
C LEU A 427 -4.92 -21.91 -24.99
N LYS A 428 -6.10 -22.16 -24.40
CA LYS A 428 -6.23 -22.86 -23.12
C LYS A 428 -5.59 -24.25 -23.15
N THR A 429 -5.85 -25.03 -24.20
CA THR A 429 -5.26 -26.35 -24.41
C THR A 429 -3.74 -26.27 -24.61
N ALA A 430 -3.24 -25.28 -25.36
CA ALA A 430 -1.80 -25.08 -25.54
C ALA A 430 -1.08 -24.73 -24.23
N PHE A 431 -1.66 -23.88 -23.39
CA PHE A 431 -1.11 -23.54 -22.07
C PHE A 431 -1.17 -24.74 -21.11
N LYS A 432 -2.28 -25.47 -21.06
CA LYS A 432 -2.39 -26.70 -20.23
C LYS A 432 -1.35 -27.74 -20.63
N ASN A 433 -1.22 -28.03 -21.94
CA ASN A 433 -0.19 -28.94 -22.45
C ASN A 433 1.23 -28.47 -22.14
N PHE A 434 1.46 -27.15 -22.05
CA PHE A 434 2.75 -26.60 -21.65
C PHE A 434 3.00 -26.82 -20.16
N ILE A 435 2.02 -26.53 -19.30
CA ILE A 435 2.07 -26.74 -17.84
C ILE A 435 2.35 -28.21 -17.51
N GLU A 436 1.56 -29.14 -18.06
CA GLU A 436 1.72 -30.59 -17.82
C GLU A 436 3.13 -31.08 -18.18
N LYS A 437 3.70 -30.57 -19.28
CA LYS A 437 5.07 -30.93 -19.69
C LYS A 437 6.14 -30.32 -18.77
N VAL A 438 5.88 -29.16 -18.19
CA VAL A 438 6.78 -28.52 -17.23
C VAL A 438 6.75 -29.26 -15.91
N GLU A 439 5.56 -29.59 -15.40
CA GLU A 439 5.36 -30.37 -14.18
C GLU A 439 6.00 -31.76 -14.29
N ALA A 440 5.89 -32.41 -15.46
CA ALA A 440 6.58 -33.66 -15.73
C ALA A 440 8.12 -33.51 -15.75
N LEU A 441 8.65 -32.36 -16.17
CA LEU A 441 10.08 -32.08 -16.18
C LEU A 441 10.63 -31.80 -14.77
N THR A 442 9.86 -31.08 -13.96
CA THR A 442 10.21 -30.73 -12.57
C THR A 442 9.91 -31.86 -11.58
N LYS A 443 9.29 -32.96 -12.02
CA LYS A 443 8.82 -34.07 -11.17
C LYS A 443 7.90 -33.56 -10.05
N GLU A 444 6.98 -32.66 -10.40
CA GLU A 444 6.02 -32.05 -9.47
C GLU A 444 6.67 -31.17 -8.37
N GLU A 445 7.97 -30.80 -8.46
CA GLU A 445 8.55 -29.82 -7.55
C GLU A 445 8.01 -28.39 -7.75
N LEU A 446 7.50 -28.10 -8.96
CA LEU A 446 6.86 -26.83 -9.30
C LEU A 446 5.44 -27.11 -9.77
N GLU A 447 4.47 -26.74 -8.95
CA GLU A 447 3.04 -26.86 -9.25
C GLU A 447 2.49 -25.52 -9.75
N PHE A 448 1.63 -25.56 -10.76
CA PHE A 448 0.91 -24.37 -11.22
C PHE A 448 -0.46 -24.27 -10.56
N GLU A 449 -0.61 -23.29 -9.68
CA GLU A 449 -1.85 -23.04 -8.98
C GLU A 449 -2.89 -22.37 -9.90
N VAL A 450 -4.10 -22.91 -9.90
CA VAL A 450 -5.23 -22.37 -10.66
C VAL A 450 -6.18 -21.67 -9.68
N PRO A 451 -6.48 -20.37 -9.88
CA PRO A 451 -7.37 -19.64 -8.96
C PRO A 451 -8.80 -20.17 -8.96
N PHE A 452 -9.39 -20.26 -7.78
CA PHE A 452 -10.78 -20.67 -7.57
C PHE A 452 -11.72 -19.50 -7.85
N ARG A 453 -12.25 -19.44 -9.07
CA ARG A 453 -13.13 -18.34 -9.50
C ARG A 453 -14.43 -18.25 -8.68
N GLU A 454 -14.94 -19.37 -8.18
CA GLU A 454 -16.18 -19.42 -7.37
C GLU A 454 -16.03 -18.75 -6.00
N LEU A 455 -14.82 -18.78 -5.44
CA LEU A 455 -14.47 -18.10 -4.19
C LEU A 455 -13.93 -16.67 -4.43
N GLY A 456 -13.94 -16.22 -5.69
CA GLY A 456 -13.44 -14.91 -6.07
C GLY A 456 -14.38 -13.78 -5.64
N PHE A 457 -13.79 -12.66 -5.20
CA PHE A 457 -14.53 -11.47 -4.80
C PHE A 457 -13.90 -10.20 -5.38
N ASN A 458 -14.72 -9.18 -5.61
CA ASN A 458 -14.25 -7.90 -6.12
C ASN A 458 -13.73 -7.04 -4.97
N GLY A 459 -12.54 -6.47 -5.12
CA GLY A 459 -11.93 -5.58 -4.15
C GLY A 459 -10.84 -4.72 -4.76
N ALA A 460 -10.42 -3.68 -4.05
CA ALA A 460 -9.41 -2.73 -4.48
C ALA A 460 -8.14 -2.83 -3.61
N PRO A 461 -7.22 -3.78 -3.90
CA PRO A 461 -5.93 -3.89 -3.19
C PRO A 461 -4.99 -2.73 -3.53
N TYR A 462 -5.14 -2.17 -4.74
CA TYR A 462 -4.42 -1.00 -5.20
C TYR A 462 -5.40 0.16 -5.41
N ARG A 463 -5.42 0.77 -6.60
CA ARG A 463 -6.30 1.91 -6.93
C ARG A 463 -7.46 1.55 -7.86
N SER A 464 -7.50 0.31 -8.35
CA SER A 464 -8.57 -0.24 -9.18
C SER A 464 -9.28 -1.35 -8.43
N THR A 465 -10.58 -1.48 -8.66
CA THR A 465 -11.35 -2.66 -8.24
C THR A 465 -11.06 -3.78 -9.22
N CYS A 466 -10.58 -4.90 -8.69
CA CYS A 466 -10.20 -6.06 -9.47
C CYS A 466 -10.75 -7.34 -8.80
N LEU A 467 -10.92 -8.41 -9.58
CA LEU A 467 -11.38 -9.70 -9.05
C LEU A 467 -10.23 -10.40 -8.33
N LEU A 468 -10.27 -10.49 -7.01
CA LEU A 468 -9.33 -11.28 -6.23
C LEU A 468 -9.83 -12.72 -6.16
N GLN A 469 -8.92 -13.66 -6.36
CA GLN A 469 -9.24 -15.08 -6.40
C GLN A 469 -8.27 -15.82 -5.47
N PRO A 470 -8.78 -16.63 -4.53
CA PRO A 470 -7.92 -17.50 -3.75
C PRO A 470 -7.41 -18.65 -4.63
N THR A 471 -6.22 -19.11 -4.29
CA THR A 471 -5.56 -20.31 -4.81
C THR A 471 -5.30 -21.25 -3.63
N SER A 472 -4.59 -22.37 -3.86
CA SER A 472 -4.27 -23.31 -2.79
C SER A 472 -3.39 -22.68 -1.69
N SER A 473 -2.47 -21.78 -2.06
CA SER A 473 -1.51 -21.21 -1.11
C SER A 473 -1.50 -19.68 -1.04
N ALA A 474 -2.20 -19.00 -1.97
CA ALA A 474 -2.16 -17.55 -2.08
C ALA A 474 -3.53 -16.90 -2.38
N LEU A 475 -3.69 -15.63 -2.01
CA LEU A 475 -4.74 -14.76 -2.54
C LEU A 475 -4.15 -13.92 -3.68
N VAL A 476 -4.71 -14.04 -4.88
CA VAL A 476 -4.09 -13.49 -6.09
C VAL A 476 -5.04 -12.65 -6.94
N ASN A 477 -4.47 -11.66 -7.63
CA ASN A 477 -5.00 -11.07 -8.84
C ASN A 477 -3.87 -10.98 -9.85
N CYS A 478 -3.98 -11.76 -10.92
CA CYS A 478 -3.00 -11.78 -12.02
C CYS A 478 -3.54 -11.16 -13.32
N THR A 479 -4.79 -10.72 -13.34
CA THR A 479 -5.45 -10.18 -14.54
C THR A 479 -5.02 -8.75 -14.84
N GLU A 480 -4.84 -7.94 -13.79
CA GLU A 480 -4.39 -6.56 -13.90
C GLU A 480 -2.92 -6.37 -13.51
N TRP A 481 -2.34 -5.24 -13.96
CA TRP A 481 -0.98 -4.83 -13.59
C TRP A 481 -1.03 -3.51 -12.81
N PRO A 482 -0.42 -3.43 -11.61
CA PRO A 482 0.44 -4.43 -10.95
C PRO A 482 -0.35 -5.62 -10.38
N PRO A 483 0.23 -6.84 -10.39
CA PRO A 483 -0.42 -8.01 -9.83
C PRO A 483 -0.44 -7.93 -8.32
N PHE A 484 -1.47 -8.53 -7.73
CA PHE A 484 -1.58 -8.68 -6.29
C PHE A 484 -1.34 -10.14 -5.94
N VAL A 485 -0.35 -10.43 -5.10
CA VAL A 485 -0.08 -11.79 -4.60
C VAL A 485 0.21 -11.72 -3.11
N VAL A 486 -0.59 -12.43 -2.34
CA VAL A 486 -0.41 -12.58 -0.89
C VAL A 486 -0.32 -14.06 -0.57
N THR A 487 0.81 -14.46 0.02
CA THR A 487 0.99 -15.84 0.51
C THR A 487 0.22 -16.01 1.81
N LEU A 488 -0.70 -16.99 1.87
CA LEU A 488 -1.53 -17.22 3.05
C LEU A 488 -0.70 -17.64 4.26
N ASP A 489 0.38 -18.41 4.05
CA ASP A 489 1.30 -18.82 5.11
C ASP A 489 2.01 -17.65 5.81
N GLU A 490 2.12 -16.49 5.16
CA GLU A 490 2.75 -15.30 5.73
C GLU A 490 1.77 -14.38 6.46
N VAL A 491 0.47 -14.69 6.40
CA VAL A 491 -0.57 -13.93 7.08
C VAL A 491 -0.64 -14.36 8.54
N GLU A 492 -0.65 -13.38 9.44
CA GLU A 492 -0.82 -13.58 10.87
C GLU A 492 -2.30 -13.52 11.22
N LEU A 493 -2.98 -12.45 10.83
CA LEU A 493 -4.41 -12.29 11.03
C LEU A 493 -5.01 -11.37 9.97
N ILE A 494 -6.33 -11.49 9.82
CA ILE A 494 -7.12 -10.63 8.95
C ILE A 494 -8.09 -9.84 9.82
N HIS A 495 -8.14 -8.53 9.61
CA HIS A 495 -9.04 -7.62 10.29
C HIS A 495 -10.02 -6.99 9.29
N PHE A 496 -11.31 -7.11 9.56
CA PHE A 496 -12.35 -6.48 8.76
C PHE A 496 -12.66 -5.09 9.31
N GLU A 497 -12.40 -4.07 8.52
CA GLU A 497 -12.73 -2.67 8.84
C GLU A 497 -14.03 -2.27 8.18
N ARG A 498 -14.70 -1.27 8.76
CA ARG A 498 -15.93 -0.67 8.21
C ARG A 498 -17.10 -1.66 8.02
N VAL A 499 -17.14 -2.73 8.81
CA VAL A 499 -18.31 -3.63 8.88
C VAL A 499 -19.39 -2.97 9.73
N GLN A 500 -20.26 -2.19 9.09
CA GLN A 500 -21.38 -1.49 9.71
C GLN A 500 -22.63 -1.62 8.82
N PHE A 501 -23.81 -1.74 9.43
CA PHE A 501 -25.07 -2.02 8.73
C PHE A 501 -25.42 -1.01 7.62
N HIS A 502 -24.99 0.25 7.76
CA HIS A 502 -25.26 1.30 6.77
C HIS A 502 -24.26 1.37 5.62
N LEU A 503 -23.17 0.58 5.64
CA LEU A 503 -22.16 0.57 4.59
C LEU A 503 -22.38 -0.60 3.62
N LYS A 504 -22.40 -0.31 2.32
CA LYS A 504 -22.51 -1.34 1.27
C LYS A 504 -21.20 -2.08 1.03
N ASN A 505 -20.08 -1.46 1.42
CA ASN A 505 -18.74 -1.98 1.24
C ASN A 505 -17.98 -1.94 2.56
N PHE A 506 -17.11 -2.91 2.78
CA PHE A 506 -16.18 -2.99 3.90
C PHE A 506 -14.74 -3.08 3.37
N ASP A 507 -13.76 -3.00 4.27
CA ASP A 507 -12.34 -3.19 3.93
C ASP A 507 -11.76 -4.38 4.68
N LEU A 508 -10.74 -4.99 4.08
CA LEU A 508 -10.02 -6.12 4.64
C LEU A 508 -8.54 -5.76 4.81
N VAL A 509 -8.05 -5.93 6.02
CA VAL A 509 -6.69 -5.62 6.43
C VAL A 509 -5.93 -6.92 6.67
N ILE A 510 -4.85 -7.13 5.92
CA ILE A 510 -4.01 -8.33 6.04
C ILE A 510 -2.77 -7.96 6.84
N VAL A 511 -2.69 -8.50 8.05
CA VAL A 511 -1.53 -8.35 8.94
C VAL A 511 -0.61 -9.55 8.73
N TYR A 512 0.66 -9.29 8.46
CA TYR A 512 1.67 -10.31 8.20
C TYR A 512 2.38 -10.78 9.47
N LYS A 513 2.92 -12.01 9.42
CA LYS A 513 3.80 -12.58 10.45
C LYS A 513 5.07 -11.75 10.66
N ASP A 514 5.59 -11.16 9.59
CA ASP A 514 6.68 -10.20 9.64
C ASP A 514 6.15 -8.78 9.82
N TYR A 515 6.25 -8.25 11.04
CA TYR A 515 5.81 -6.90 11.37
C TYR A 515 6.65 -5.78 10.72
N ALA A 516 7.82 -6.09 10.13
CA ALA A 516 8.56 -5.11 9.33
C ALA A 516 7.90 -4.88 7.96
N ARG A 517 7.16 -5.87 7.46
CA ARG A 517 6.36 -5.74 6.24
C ARG A 517 5.15 -4.87 6.50
N LYS A 518 4.90 -3.93 5.58
CA LYS A 518 3.70 -3.08 5.66
C LYS A 518 2.45 -3.93 5.45
N VAL A 519 1.47 -3.68 6.30
CA VAL A 519 0.11 -4.21 6.20
C VAL A 519 -0.49 -3.86 4.84
N THR A 520 -1.20 -4.81 4.24
CA THR A 520 -1.91 -4.61 2.96
C THR A 520 -3.41 -4.47 3.21
N MET A 521 -4.01 -3.47 2.57
CA MET A 521 -5.44 -3.16 2.67
C MET A 521 -6.13 -3.49 1.34
N ILE A 522 -7.20 -4.27 1.39
CA ILE A 522 -8.10 -4.49 0.26
C ILE A 522 -9.35 -3.67 0.54
N ASN A 523 -9.58 -2.65 -0.27
CA ASN A 523 -10.68 -1.71 -0.04
C ASN A 523 -11.92 -2.08 -0.85
N ALA A 524 -13.06 -1.50 -0.44
CA ALA A 524 -14.29 -1.48 -1.23
C ALA A 524 -14.82 -2.88 -1.62
N ILE A 525 -14.75 -3.83 -0.69
CA ILE A 525 -15.30 -5.18 -0.88
C ILE A 525 -16.81 -5.13 -0.63
N PRO A 526 -17.67 -5.64 -1.54
CA PRO A 526 -19.11 -5.70 -1.32
C PRO A 526 -19.47 -6.53 -0.09
N VAL A 527 -20.42 -6.05 0.73
CA VAL A 527 -20.88 -6.77 1.94
C VAL A 527 -21.47 -8.16 1.63
N ALA A 528 -22.01 -8.37 0.42
CA ALA A 528 -22.49 -9.68 -0.02
C ALA A 528 -21.37 -10.75 -0.04
N SER A 529 -20.11 -10.33 -0.18
CA SER A 529 -18.95 -11.23 -0.15
C SER A 529 -18.38 -11.42 1.26
N LEU A 530 -18.94 -10.79 2.29
CA LEU A 530 -18.41 -10.88 3.66
C LEU A 530 -18.46 -12.30 4.21
N ASP A 531 -19.62 -12.97 4.12
CA ASP A 531 -19.78 -14.33 4.66
C ASP A 531 -19.00 -15.38 3.86
N PRO A 532 -18.98 -15.35 2.50
CA PRO A 532 -18.09 -16.22 1.71
C PRO A 532 -16.62 -16.05 2.06
N ILE A 533 -16.15 -14.81 2.28
CA ILE A 533 -14.75 -14.56 2.66
C ILE A 533 -14.49 -15.09 4.08
N LYS A 534 -15.41 -14.93 5.02
CA LYS A 534 -15.29 -15.49 6.38
C LYS A 534 -15.31 -17.01 6.42
N GLU A 535 -15.97 -17.66 5.47
CA GLU A 535 -15.99 -19.13 5.37
C GLU A 535 -14.70 -19.68 4.77
N TRP A 536 -14.09 -18.91 3.86
CA TRP A 536 -12.80 -19.24 3.26
C TRP A 536 -11.61 -19.05 4.21
N LEU A 537 -11.65 -18.02 5.05
CA LEU A 537 -10.64 -17.71 6.07
C LEU A 537 -10.77 -18.59 7.32
#